data_AF-A0A357IQ08-F1
#
_entry.id   AF-A0A357IQ08-F1
#
_cell.length_a   1.000
_cell.length_b   1.000
_cell.length_c   1.000
_cell.angle_alpha   90.00
_cell.angle_beta   90.00
_cell.angle_gamma   90.00
#
_symmetry.space_group_name_H-M   'P 1'
#
loop_
_entity.id
_entity.type
_entity.pdbx_description
1 polymer ?
#
loop_
_entity_poly.entity_id
_entity_poly.type
_entity_poly.pdbx_seq_one_letter_code
_entity_poly.pdbx_strand_id
1 'polypeptide(L)'
;EITKEEEREVSHYYPIQIGYSGQIKEYGEEHFYGEIGEYGHRHLSELVGLMPGDLISHKTPAWLDAAKLTLKYRGDFSTGWALAHRLCSYARVGEGEHAYLLLKNLLRFKTHPNLWDVHPPFQIDGNFGALAGMAEMLLESHEGYLSILPAIPSSWKNIEVQGLRARGNFEVSLTYNKERLTDLHIRSGSGKELTLYYPGVNKTTQVHDEKGLVPFKRDGHFLTLKTEAGKTYSFSSFEKVKKGNIPSGFQATYQKEGVLLSWKEKEPVLLLRADESEPHYKEVARLDKENEYVDRTYSLSHRGRATYKLVFASEDANEKEKGALALIHPASELEVDRYRLKLKVNNLVSEKIGWDF
;
A
#
# COMPACT_ATOMS: atom_id res chain seq x y z
N GLU A 1 3.18 -20.82 -28.11
CA GLU A 1 2.11 -21.79 -27.83
C GLU A 1 1.93 -21.94 -26.33
N ILE A 2 2.99 -22.31 -25.61
CA ILE A 2 3.08 -22.28 -24.14
C ILE A 2 2.54 -20.95 -23.55
N THR A 3 2.96 -19.79 -24.06
CA THR A 3 2.47 -18.49 -23.52
C THR A 3 0.98 -18.25 -23.68
N LYS A 4 0.35 -18.75 -24.76
CA LYS A 4 -1.11 -18.61 -24.96
C LYS A 4 -1.89 -19.55 -24.06
N GLU A 5 -1.33 -20.73 -23.80
CA GLU A 5 -1.90 -21.68 -22.87
C GLU A 5 -1.73 -21.21 -21.41
N GLU A 6 -0.56 -20.69 -21.05
CA GLU A 6 -0.31 -20.04 -19.76
C GLU A 6 -1.27 -18.85 -19.55
N GLU A 7 -1.44 -17.97 -20.54
CA GLU A 7 -2.41 -16.87 -20.48
C GLU A 7 -3.85 -17.37 -20.25
N ARG A 8 -4.23 -18.47 -20.91
CA ARG A 8 -5.55 -19.10 -20.73
C ARG A 8 -5.69 -19.67 -19.31
N GLU A 9 -4.74 -20.46 -18.86
CA GLU A 9 -4.82 -21.15 -17.58
C GLU A 9 -4.66 -20.19 -16.38
N VAL A 10 -3.84 -19.14 -16.50
CA VAL A 10 -3.68 -18.12 -15.44
C VAL A 10 -5.02 -17.47 -15.09
N SER A 11 -5.91 -17.29 -16.09
CA SER A 11 -7.23 -16.69 -15.87
C SER A 11 -8.18 -17.57 -15.05
N HIS A 12 -7.90 -18.87 -14.87
CA HIS A 12 -8.68 -19.77 -14.04
C HIS A 12 -8.35 -19.68 -12.54
N TYR A 13 -7.24 -19.02 -12.18
CA TYR A 13 -6.89 -18.81 -10.78
C TYR A 13 -7.47 -17.50 -10.27
N TYR A 14 -7.96 -17.52 -9.03
CA TYR A 14 -8.41 -16.35 -8.30
C TYR A 14 -7.40 -16.04 -7.20
N PRO A 15 -6.21 -15.50 -7.54
CA PRO A 15 -5.08 -15.43 -6.63
C PRO A 15 -5.33 -14.55 -5.42
N ILE A 16 -6.24 -13.57 -5.55
CA ILE A 16 -6.61 -12.66 -4.47
C ILE A 16 -8.08 -12.85 -4.13
N GLN A 17 -8.32 -13.23 -2.87
CA GLN A 17 -9.65 -13.27 -2.27
C GLN A 17 -9.63 -12.47 -0.97
N ILE A 18 -10.72 -11.77 -0.70
CA ILE A 18 -10.85 -10.92 0.49
C ILE A 18 -11.78 -11.58 1.51
N GLY A 19 -11.31 -11.69 2.75
CA GLY A 19 -12.09 -12.22 3.85
C GLY A 19 -13.05 -11.20 4.49
N TYR A 20 -13.79 -11.66 5.48
CA TYR A 20 -14.80 -10.90 6.23
C TYR A 20 -14.16 -9.86 7.17
N SER A 21 -12.90 -10.03 7.55
CA SER A 21 -12.11 -9.00 8.24
C SER A 21 -11.48 -7.99 7.27
N GLY A 22 -11.75 -8.10 5.97
CA GLY A 22 -11.17 -7.24 4.94
C GLY A 22 -9.72 -7.58 4.59
N GLN A 23 -9.19 -8.68 5.14
CA GLN A 23 -7.84 -9.18 4.87
C GLN A 23 -7.75 -9.87 3.50
N ILE A 24 -6.54 -9.90 2.93
CA ILE A 24 -6.18 -10.87 1.90
C ILE A 24 -6.17 -12.25 2.57
N LYS A 25 -6.93 -13.20 2.03
CA LYS A 25 -6.96 -14.56 2.57
C LYS A 25 -5.63 -15.28 2.34
N GLU A 26 -5.15 -16.00 3.35
CA GLU A 26 -4.02 -16.93 3.23
C GLU A 26 -4.49 -18.30 2.70
N TYR A 27 -5.73 -18.70 2.99
CA TYR A 27 -6.34 -19.95 2.52
C TYR A 27 -7.69 -19.68 1.87
N GLY A 28 -8.07 -20.45 0.84
CA GLY A 28 -9.33 -20.23 0.12
C GLY A 28 -10.58 -20.33 1.01
N GLU A 29 -10.54 -21.26 1.96
CA GLU A 29 -11.60 -21.50 2.95
C GLU A 29 -11.62 -20.48 4.09
N GLU A 30 -10.59 -19.62 4.21
CA GLU A 30 -10.52 -18.63 5.28
C GLU A 30 -11.66 -17.61 5.16
N HIS A 31 -12.43 -17.38 6.22
CA HIS A 31 -13.40 -16.31 6.26
C HIS A 31 -12.87 -15.10 7.03
N PHE A 32 -12.47 -15.29 8.29
CA PHE A 32 -11.95 -14.23 9.15
C PHE A 32 -10.44 -14.36 9.36
N TYR A 33 -9.76 -13.22 9.55
CA TYR A 33 -8.31 -13.19 9.62
C TYR A 33 -7.77 -14.06 10.77
N GLY A 34 -6.85 -14.98 10.49
CA GLY A 34 -6.24 -15.80 11.55
C GLY A 34 -7.19 -16.86 12.13
N GLU A 35 -8.28 -17.19 11.43
CA GLU A 35 -9.09 -18.35 11.79
C GLU A 35 -8.33 -19.67 11.53
N ILE A 36 -7.36 -19.65 10.62
CA ILE A 36 -6.44 -20.74 10.29
C ILE A 36 -5.03 -20.23 10.60
N GLY A 37 -4.28 -20.98 11.42
CA GLY A 37 -2.92 -20.62 11.80
C GLY A 37 -2.81 -19.63 12.96
N GLU A 38 -1.61 -19.08 13.12
CA GLU A 38 -1.23 -18.13 14.18
C GLU A 38 -1.46 -16.69 13.71
N TYR A 39 -2.20 -15.90 14.50
CA TYR A 39 -2.59 -14.53 14.16
C TYR A 39 -1.36 -13.62 13.92
N GLY A 40 -0.38 -13.66 14.82
CA GLY A 40 0.85 -12.87 14.76
C GLY A 40 2.05 -13.57 14.11
N HIS A 41 1.81 -14.62 13.32
CA HIS A 41 2.85 -15.44 12.70
C HIS A 41 3.89 -14.63 11.89
N ARG A 42 5.05 -15.23 11.65
CA ARG A 42 6.21 -14.51 11.09
C ARG A 42 6.18 -14.34 9.57
N HIS A 43 5.53 -15.24 8.84
CA HIS A 43 5.49 -15.21 7.36
C HIS A 43 4.39 -14.27 6.82
N LEU A 44 4.54 -13.78 5.60
CA LEU A 44 3.54 -13.01 4.83
C LEU A 44 3.34 -13.66 3.44
N SER A 45 3.19 -14.97 3.40
CA SER A 45 3.19 -15.74 2.15
C SER A 45 2.06 -15.32 1.21
N GLU A 46 0.90 -14.99 1.79
CA GLU A 46 -0.29 -14.48 1.12
C GLU A 46 -0.08 -13.09 0.47
N LEU A 47 0.94 -12.35 0.91
CA LEU A 47 1.29 -11.03 0.36
C LEU A 47 2.48 -11.08 -0.62
N VAL A 48 2.87 -12.26 -1.13
CA VAL A 48 3.92 -12.36 -2.17
C VAL A 48 3.57 -11.55 -3.43
N GLY A 49 2.28 -11.41 -3.74
CA GLY A 49 1.76 -10.57 -4.83
C GLY A 49 1.94 -9.06 -4.62
N LEU A 50 2.14 -8.61 -3.37
CA LEU A 50 2.48 -7.23 -3.01
C LEU A 50 4.00 -6.99 -3.01
N MET A 51 4.73 -7.89 -2.34
CA MET A 51 6.18 -7.80 -2.19
C MET A 51 6.77 -9.21 -2.12
N PRO A 52 7.62 -9.61 -3.09
CA PRO A 52 8.25 -8.79 -4.11
C PRO A 52 7.46 -8.58 -5.42
N GLY A 53 6.26 -9.16 -5.55
CA GLY A 53 5.42 -9.09 -6.74
C GLY A 53 4.89 -7.68 -7.08
N ASP A 54 4.01 -7.62 -8.07
CA ASP A 54 3.33 -6.41 -8.57
C ASP A 54 1.83 -6.61 -8.83
N LEU A 55 1.27 -7.76 -8.44
CA LEU A 55 -0.15 -8.10 -8.58
C LEU A 55 -1.02 -7.23 -7.68
N ILE A 56 -0.56 -6.95 -6.45
CA ILE A 56 -1.19 -6.02 -5.53
C ILE A 56 -0.39 -4.72 -5.57
N SER A 57 -0.97 -3.68 -6.17
CA SER A 57 -0.28 -2.42 -6.43
C SER A 57 -1.26 -1.23 -6.55
N HIS A 58 -0.78 -0.05 -6.96
CA HIS A 58 -1.65 1.10 -7.22
C HIS A 58 -2.61 0.88 -8.41
N LYS A 59 -2.39 -0.19 -9.20
CA LYS A 59 -3.32 -0.67 -10.23
C LYS A 59 -4.49 -1.46 -9.65
N THR A 60 -4.43 -1.92 -8.41
CA THR A 60 -5.48 -2.71 -7.74
C THR A 60 -5.78 -2.12 -6.36
N PRO A 61 -6.31 -0.88 -6.29
CA PRO A 61 -6.37 -0.12 -5.04
C PRO A 61 -7.21 -0.78 -3.94
N ALA A 62 -8.25 -1.55 -4.28
CA ALA A 62 -9.03 -2.29 -3.29
C ALA A 62 -8.21 -3.42 -2.65
N TRP A 63 -7.42 -4.15 -3.46
CA TRP A 63 -6.50 -5.16 -2.94
C TRP A 63 -5.35 -4.54 -2.14
N LEU A 64 -4.86 -3.36 -2.54
CA LEU A 64 -3.82 -2.65 -1.81
C LEU A 64 -4.30 -2.24 -0.41
N ASP A 65 -5.54 -1.79 -0.29
CA ASP A 65 -6.15 -1.46 1.00
C ASP A 65 -6.43 -2.71 1.86
N ALA A 66 -6.83 -3.83 1.25
CA ALA A 66 -6.93 -5.12 1.95
C ALA A 66 -5.56 -5.63 2.44
N ALA A 67 -4.50 -5.44 1.66
CA ALA A 67 -3.14 -5.77 2.07
C ALA A 67 -2.68 -4.92 3.26
N LYS A 68 -3.02 -3.62 3.30
CA LYS A 68 -2.78 -2.76 4.48
C LYS A 68 -3.47 -3.28 5.73
N LEU A 69 -4.74 -3.70 5.62
CA LEU A 69 -5.46 -4.32 6.74
C LEU A 69 -4.79 -5.60 7.21
N THR A 70 -4.36 -6.45 6.26
CA THR A 70 -3.65 -7.71 6.54
C THR A 70 -2.33 -7.45 7.30
N LEU A 71 -1.53 -6.48 6.85
CA LEU A 71 -0.29 -6.06 7.51
C LEU A 71 -0.54 -5.53 8.93
N LYS A 72 -1.62 -4.76 9.13
CA LYS A 72 -2.02 -4.27 10.44
C LYS A 72 -2.34 -5.42 11.39
N TYR A 73 -3.09 -6.42 10.95
CA TYR A 73 -3.41 -7.59 11.78
C TYR A 73 -2.17 -8.43 12.12
N ARG A 74 -1.23 -8.54 11.17
CA ARG A 74 0.05 -9.25 11.36
C ARG A 74 0.95 -8.68 12.47
N GLY A 75 0.79 -7.39 12.75
CA GLY A 75 1.50 -6.67 13.80
C GLY A 75 2.95 -6.29 13.48
N ASP A 76 3.60 -5.65 14.45
CA ASP A 76 4.87 -4.93 14.24
C ASP A 76 6.10 -5.59 14.89
N PHE A 77 5.93 -6.79 15.43
CA PHE A 77 6.99 -7.58 16.08
C PHE A 77 7.05 -8.98 15.50
N SER A 78 8.26 -9.43 15.16
CA SER A 78 8.56 -10.78 14.68
C SER A 78 10.07 -11.02 14.66
N THR A 79 10.57 -12.01 13.93
CA THR A 79 12.00 -12.29 13.66
C THR A 79 12.62 -11.21 12.75
N GLY A 80 13.96 -11.20 12.62
CA GLY A 80 14.69 -10.25 11.79
C GLY A 80 14.19 -10.12 10.34
N TRP A 81 14.27 -11.21 9.56
CA TRP A 81 13.73 -11.25 8.19
C TRP A 81 12.24 -10.93 8.09
N ALA A 82 11.43 -11.31 9.10
CA ALA A 82 9.99 -11.07 9.06
C ALA A 82 9.68 -9.58 9.21
N LEU A 83 10.41 -8.88 10.10
CA LEU A 83 10.34 -7.42 10.20
C LEU A 83 10.82 -6.75 8.91
N ALA A 84 11.88 -7.28 8.30
CA ALA A 84 12.41 -6.74 7.05
C ALA A 84 11.43 -6.90 5.87
N HIS A 85 10.76 -8.06 5.77
CA HIS A 85 9.72 -8.29 4.76
C HIS A 85 8.51 -7.39 5.01
N ARG A 86 8.04 -7.28 6.25
CA ARG A 86 6.97 -6.33 6.64
C ARG A 86 7.35 -4.89 6.31
N LEU A 87 8.59 -4.47 6.57
CA LEU A 87 9.11 -3.14 6.23
C LEU A 87 8.98 -2.86 4.72
N CYS A 88 9.43 -3.80 3.87
CA CYS A 88 9.29 -3.67 2.42
C CYS A 88 7.81 -3.59 2.01
N SER A 89 6.95 -4.42 2.60
CA SER A 89 5.51 -4.42 2.30
C SER A 89 4.82 -3.12 2.73
N TYR A 90 5.19 -2.55 3.88
CA TYR A 90 4.68 -1.24 4.33
C TYR A 90 5.16 -0.09 3.44
N ALA A 91 6.37 -0.20 2.87
CA ALA A 91 6.82 0.74 1.84
C ALA A 91 5.93 0.67 0.59
N ARG A 92 5.67 -0.55 0.06
CA ARG A 92 4.84 -0.79 -1.14
C ARG A 92 3.39 -0.30 -1.03
N VAL A 93 2.84 -0.25 0.18
CA VAL A 93 1.48 0.30 0.42
C VAL A 93 1.49 1.81 0.73
N GLY A 94 2.65 2.48 0.65
CA GLY A 94 2.79 3.92 0.85
C GLY A 94 2.69 4.38 2.31
N GLU A 95 2.98 3.49 3.27
CA GLU A 95 2.85 3.76 4.71
C GLU A 95 4.23 4.00 5.36
N GLY A 96 4.86 5.11 4.97
CA GLY A 96 6.24 5.44 5.36
C GLY A 96 6.50 5.57 6.86
N GLU A 97 5.50 5.99 7.65
CA GLU A 97 5.64 6.05 9.12
C GLU A 97 5.73 4.64 9.73
N HIS A 98 4.90 3.70 9.26
CA HIS A 98 4.96 2.30 9.72
C HIS A 98 6.21 1.59 9.20
N ALA A 99 6.59 1.80 7.94
CA ALA A 99 7.85 1.29 7.40
C ALA A 99 9.03 1.73 8.29
N TYR A 100 9.10 3.01 8.64
CA TYR A 100 10.14 3.50 9.54
C TYR A 100 10.03 2.95 10.97
N LEU A 101 8.83 2.71 11.49
CA LEU A 101 8.64 2.02 12.77
C LEU A 101 9.27 0.61 12.75
N LEU A 102 9.03 -0.16 11.70
CA LEU A 102 9.59 -1.50 11.55
C LEU A 102 11.11 -1.50 11.40
N LEU A 103 11.67 -0.54 10.66
CA LEU A 103 13.12 -0.33 10.59
C LEU A 103 13.70 -0.08 12.00
N LYS A 104 13.08 0.78 12.79
CA LYS A 104 13.50 1.02 14.18
C LYS A 104 13.38 -0.24 15.04
N ASN A 105 12.32 -1.03 14.88
CA ASN A 105 12.14 -2.27 15.63
C ASN A 105 13.22 -3.30 15.27
N LEU A 106 13.56 -3.45 13.97
CA LEU A 106 14.63 -4.32 13.51
C LEU A 106 15.98 -3.91 14.11
N LEU A 107 16.32 -2.63 14.03
CA LEU A 107 17.58 -2.09 14.58
C LEU A 107 17.65 -2.20 16.11
N ARG A 108 16.53 -1.99 16.81
CA ARG A 108 16.49 -2.00 18.28
C ARG A 108 16.48 -3.39 18.88
N PHE A 109 15.73 -4.32 18.27
CA PHE A 109 15.41 -5.60 18.90
C PHE A 109 16.03 -6.79 18.19
N LYS A 110 16.36 -6.68 16.89
CA LYS A 110 16.83 -7.78 16.03
C LYS A 110 18.22 -7.55 15.47
N THR A 111 19.02 -6.68 16.09
CA THR A 111 20.38 -6.37 15.65
C THR A 111 21.37 -6.55 16.80
N HIS A 112 22.43 -7.33 16.58
CA HIS A 112 23.54 -7.47 17.52
C HIS A 112 24.47 -6.24 17.52
N PRO A 113 25.36 -6.08 18.53
CA PRO A 113 26.33 -4.97 18.56
C PRO A 113 27.26 -4.86 17.33
N ASN A 114 27.47 -5.97 16.61
CA ASN A 114 28.22 -5.99 15.34
C ASN A 114 27.35 -5.67 14.12
N LEU A 115 26.13 -5.17 14.31
CA LEU A 115 25.12 -4.87 13.31
C LEU A 115 24.56 -6.07 12.53
N TRP A 116 24.81 -7.30 12.99
CA TRP A 116 24.19 -8.47 12.38
C TRP A 116 22.75 -8.66 12.83
N ASP A 117 21.89 -9.01 11.88
CA ASP A 117 20.51 -9.37 12.15
C ASP A 117 20.42 -10.69 12.94
N VAL A 118 19.34 -10.80 13.72
CA VAL A 118 19.12 -11.86 14.68
C VAL A 118 17.71 -12.40 14.55
N HIS A 119 17.60 -13.69 14.24
CA HIS A 119 16.33 -14.40 14.27
C HIS A 119 15.76 -14.52 15.71
N PRO A 120 16.45 -15.12 16.71
CA PRO A 120 17.80 -15.71 16.82
C PRO A 120 17.99 -17.15 16.27
N PRO A 121 19.24 -17.61 16.00
CA PRO A 121 20.51 -16.87 16.14
C PRO A 121 20.74 -15.93 14.93
N PHE A 122 21.99 -15.60 14.61
CA PHE A 122 22.34 -14.82 13.42
C PHE A 122 21.67 -15.37 12.15
N GLN A 123 21.01 -14.47 11.41
CA GLN A 123 20.53 -14.68 10.06
C GLN A 123 20.81 -13.38 9.28
N ILE A 124 21.36 -13.47 8.07
CA ILE A 124 21.77 -12.29 7.30
C ILE A 124 20.61 -11.65 6.51
N ASP A 125 19.50 -12.36 6.40
CA ASP A 125 18.32 -11.98 5.63
C ASP A 125 17.70 -10.66 6.09
N GLY A 126 17.59 -10.41 7.40
CA GLY A 126 17.11 -9.14 7.94
C GLY A 126 18.03 -7.95 7.61
N ASN A 127 19.35 -8.13 7.50
CA ASN A 127 20.26 -7.07 7.06
C ASN A 127 19.99 -6.66 5.61
N PHE A 128 19.88 -7.63 4.70
CA PHE A 128 19.60 -7.35 3.28
C PHE A 128 18.20 -6.79 3.09
N GLY A 129 17.22 -7.34 3.80
CA GLY A 129 15.84 -6.85 3.75
C GLY A 129 15.69 -5.43 4.32
N ALA A 130 16.46 -5.04 5.35
CA ALA A 130 16.45 -3.66 5.85
C ALA A 130 16.92 -2.66 4.78
N LEU A 131 18.00 -3.00 4.06
CA LEU A 131 18.48 -2.18 2.94
C LEU A 131 17.45 -2.12 1.81
N ALA A 132 16.85 -3.25 1.44
CA ALA A 132 15.80 -3.30 0.42
C ALA A 132 14.59 -2.44 0.81
N GLY A 133 14.17 -2.52 2.08
CA GLY A 133 13.07 -1.74 2.63
C GLY A 133 13.33 -0.24 2.59
N MET A 134 14.53 0.19 2.98
CA MET A 134 14.95 1.59 2.84
C MET A 134 14.95 2.05 1.38
N ALA A 135 15.40 1.20 0.44
CA ALA A 135 15.38 1.52 -0.97
C ALA A 135 13.94 1.66 -1.51
N GLU A 136 13.03 0.74 -1.18
CA GLU A 136 11.61 0.79 -1.57
C GLU A 136 10.91 2.04 -0.99
N MET A 137 11.25 2.48 0.24
CA MET A 137 10.73 3.73 0.80
C MET A 137 11.12 4.98 -0.01
N LEU A 138 12.27 4.95 -0.67
CA LEU A 138 12.87 6.09 -1.39
C LEU A 138 12.57 6.06 -2.90
N LEU A 139 12.46 4.87 -3.49
CA LEU A 139 12.26 4.67 -4.91
C LEU A 139 11.60 3.31 -5.19
N GLU A 140 10.46 3.35 -5.87
CA GLU A 140 9.83 2.17 -6.46
C GLU A 140 9.91 2.20 -7.98
N SER A 141 9.96 1.03 -8.61
CA SER A 141 10.02 0.93 -10.08
C SER A 141 9.31 -0.29 -10.66
N HIS A 142 8.43 -0.93 -9.88
CA HIS A 142 7.82 -2.22 -10.23
C HIS A 142 6.57 -2.08 -11.12
N GLU A 143 5.88 -0.93 -11.09
CA GLU A 143 4.60 -0.75 -11.79
C GLU A 143 4.72 -0.26 -13.25
N GLY A 144 5.95 -0.15 -13.78
CA GLY A 144 6.22 0.37 -15.12
C GLY A 144 6.56 1.86 -15.16
N TYR A 145 6.67 2.51 -14.00
CA TYR A 145 7.14 3.88 -13.83
C TYR A 145 8.03 3.98 -12.59
N LEU A 146 8.79 5.08 -12.48
CA LEU A 146 9.57 5.40 -11.28
C LEU A 146 8.71 6.19 -10.30
N SER A 147 8.41 5.63 -9.13
CA SER A 147 7.72 6.34 -8.05
C SER A 147 8.76 6.95 -7.11
N ILE A 148 8.79 8.27 -7.01
CA ILE A 148 9.81 9.00 -6.25
C ILE A 148 9.31 9.25 -4.82
N LEU A 149 10.12 8.85 -3.82
CA LEU A 149 9.81 9.00 -2.38
C LEU A 149 8.42 8.46 -1.99
N PRO A 150 8.05 7.23 -2.40
CA PRO A 150 6.69 6.71 -2.23
C PRO A 150 6.27 6.57 -0.76
N ALA A 151 7.22 6.29 0.15
CA ALA A 151 6.91 5.97 1.54
C ALA A 151 7.95 6.52 2.53
N ILE A 152 8.21 7.83 2.49
CA ILE A 152 9.10 8.46 3.48
C ILE A 152 8.34 8.87 4.77
N PRO A 153 8.93 8.69 5.96
CA PRO A 153 8.37 9.17 7.21
C PRO A 153 8.57 10.68 7.35
N SER A 154 7.69 11.34 8.10
CA SER A 154 7.75 12.78 8.38
C SER A 154 9.01 13.22 9.13
N SER A 155 9.68 12.28 9.80
CA SER A 155 10.92 12.52 10.52
C SER A 155 12.13 12.67 9.61
N TRP A 156 12.08 12.15 8.37
CA TRP A 156 13.16 12.31 7.39
C TRP A 156 13.03 13.67 6.70
N LYS A 157 13.47 14.72 7.40
CA LYS A 157 13.37 16.11 6.93
C LYS A 157 14.33 16.46 5.80
N ASN A 158 15.48 15.79 5.76
CA ASN A 158 16.50 15.95 4.75
C ASN A 158 16.93 14.55 4.28
N ILE A 159 16.92 14.35 2.97
CA ILE A 159 17.32 13.09 2.32
C ILE A 159 18.22 13.46 1.15
N GLU A 160 19.36 12.81 1.07
CA GLU A 160 20.21 12.83 -0.11
C GLU A 160 20.53 11.40 -0.48
N VAL A 161 20.32 11.05 -1.74
CA VAL A 161 20.52 9.71 -2.26
C VAL A 161 21.22 9.81 -3.59
N GLN A 162 22.21 8.95 -3.80
CA GLN A 162 22.95 8.88 -5.06
C GLN A 162 22.99 7.44 -5.56
N GLY A 163 22.71 7.25 -6.86
CA GLY A 163 22.98 5.99 -7.54
C GLY A 163 21.98 4.86 -7.30
N LEU A 164 20.74 5.14 -6.86
CA LEU A 164 19.72 4.09 -6.76
C LEU A 164 19.38 3.55 -8.15
N ARG A 165 19.26 2.23 -8.25
CA ARG A 165 19.01 1.54 -9.52
C ARG A 165 17.54 1.22 -9.65
N ALA A 166 16.98 1.50 -10.83
CA ALA A 166 15.57 1.27 -11.12
C ALA A 166 15.38 0.37 -12.34
N ARG A 167 14.25 -0.34 -12.40
CA ARG A 167 13.86 -1.14 -13.57
C ARG A 167 13.85 -0.25 -14.82
N GLY A 168 14.26 -0.81 -15.96
CA GLY A 168 14.53 -0.02 -17.18
C GLY A 168 15.98 0.46 -17.31
N ASN A 169 16.86 0.10 -16.36
CA ASN A 169 18.26 0.52 -16.33
C ASN A 169 18.39 2.04 -16.15
N PHE A 170 17.63 2.59 -15.20
CA PHE A 170 17.78 3.97 -14.75
C PHE A 170 18.60 4.02 -13.47
N GLU A 171 19.34 5.11 -13.30
CA GLU A 171 20.04 5.45 -12.07
C GLU A 171 19.48 6.77 -11.57
N VAL A 172 19.07 6.80 -10.31
CA VAL A 172 18.33 7.90 -9.69
C VAL A 172 19.15 8.46 -8.53
N SER A 173 19.34 9.77 -8.56
CA SER A 173 19.91 10.56 -7.46
C SER A 173 18.94 11.67 -7.14
N LEU A 174 18.73 11.97 -5.86
CA LEU A 174 17.78 12.98 -5.42
C LEU A 174 18.22 13.70 -4.16
N THR A 175 17.72 14.92 -4.01
CA THR A 175 17.84 15.74 -2.80
C THR A 175 16.45 16.21 -2.40
N TYR A 176 16.04 15.83 -1.20
CA TYR A 176 14.81 16.32 -0.57
C TYR A 176 15.17 17.10 0.69
N ASN A 177 14.80 18.38 0.73
CA ASN A 177 15.06 19.26 1.86
C ASN A 177 13.88 20.22 2.06
N LYS A 178 13.70 20.72 3.29
CA LYS A 178 12.65 21.71 3.62
C LYS A 178 11.26 21.29 3.10
N GLU A 179 10.97 20.00 3.18
CA GLU A 179 9.71 19.38 2.77
C GLU A 179 9.43 19.46 1.25
N ARG A 180 10.49 19.53 0.44
CA ARG A 180 10.42 19.55 -1.03
C ARG A 180 11.54 18.71 -1.64
N LEU A 181 11.23 18.09 -2.78
CA LEU A 181 12.23 17.54 -3.68
C LEU A 181 12.87 18.71 -4.43
N THR A 182 14.12 19.04 -4.13
CA THR A 182 14.81 20.19 -4.76
C THR A 182 15.53 19.80 -6.02
N ASP A 183 16.10 18.60 -6.03
CA ASP A 183 16.90 18.09 -7.14
C ASP A 183 16.56 16.61 -7.36
N LEU A 184 16.37 16.25 -8.61
CA LEU A 184 16.20 14.87 -9.05
C LEU A 184 16.97 14.71 -10.36
N HIS A 185 17.93 13.79 -10.37
CA HIS A 185 18.72 13.44 -11.53
C HIS A 185 18.47 11.98 -11.88
N ILE A 186 18.10 11.74 -13.13
CA ILE A 186 17.84 10.38 -13.63
C ILE A 186 18.74 10.16 -14.84
N ARG A 187 19.69 9.25 -14.71
CA ARG A 187 20.54 8.80 -15.81
C ARG A 187 19.90 7.60 -16.49
N SER A 188 19.72 7.69 -17.80
CA SER A 188 19.20 6.59 -18.62
C SER A 188 20.34 5.71 -19.07
N GLY A 189 20.40 4.46 -18.60
CA GLY A 189 21.40 3.49 -19.04
C GLY A 189 21.02 2.77 -20.33
N SER A 190 19.76 2.81 -20.75
CA SER A 190 19.24 2.03 -21.89
C SER A 190 18.56 2.85 -22.99
N GLY A 191 18.29 4.14 -22.78
CA GLY A 191 17.53 4.96 -23.73
C GLY A 191 16.04 4.63 -23.81
N LYS A 192 15.51 3.83 -22.87
CA LYS A 192 14.06 3.55 -22.79
C LYS A 192 13.27 4.81 -22.44
N GLU A 193 12.00 4.83 -22.79
CA GLU A 193 11.10 5.88 -22.31
C GLU A 193 11.06 5.89 -20.78
N LEU A 194 11.15 7.08 -20.21
CA LEU A 194 11.10 7.31 -18.77
C LEU A 194 9.71 7.83 -18.43
N THR A 195 9.01 7.11 -17.56
CA THR A 195 7.82 7.60 -16.88
C THR A 195 8.15 7.71 -15.39
N LEU A 196 7.89 8.87 -14.80
CA LEU A 196 8.04 9.10 -13.36
C LEU A 196 6.72 9.60 -12.75
N TYR A 197 6.50 9.23 -11.49
CA TYR A 197 5.43 9.71 -10.65
C TYR A 197 6.01 10.40 -9.43
N TYR A 198 5.54 11.62 -9.17
CA TYR A 198 5.81 12.30 -7.91
C TYR A 198 4.68 13.30 -7.59
N PRO A 199 4.04 13.24 -6.41
CA PRO A 199 2.91 14.11 -6.08
C PRO A 199 3.22 15.62 -6.14
N GLY A 200 4.50 16.02 -6.06
CA GLY A 200 4.92 17.42 -6.20
C GLY A 200 5.02 17.93 -7.64
N VAL A 201 4.76 17.08 -8.66
CA VAL A 201 4.71 17.50 -10.07
C VAL A 201 3.55 18.49 -10.27
N ASN A 202 3.85 19.61 -10.93
CA ASN A 202 2.91 20.71 -11.14
C ASN A 202 3.16 21.41 -12.50
N LYS A 203 2.53 22.58 -12.74
CA LYS A 203 2.59 23.31 -14.04
C LYS A 203 3.94 23.95 -14.32
N THR A 204 4.74 24.17 -13.29
CA THR A 204 6.05 24.82 -13.36
C THR A 204 7.21 23.82 -13.34
N THR A 205 6.94 22.52 -13.16
CA THR A 205 7.96 21.48 -13.20
C THR A 205 8.68 21.46 -14.55
N GLN A 206 10.01 21.39 -14.52
CA GLN A 206 10.85 21.44 -15.71
C GLN A 206 11.78 20.24 -15.77
N VAL A 207 12.19 19.88 -17.00
CA VAL A 207 13.17 18.83 -17.26
C VAL A 207 14.28 19.41 -18.14
N HIS A 208 15.52 19.16 -17.75
CA HIS A 208 16.70 19.60 -18.49
C HIS A 208 17.65 18.44 -18.75
N ASP A 209 18.36 18.48 -19.87
CA ASP A 209 19.58 17.72 -20.10
C ASP A 209 20.77 18.68 -20.27
N GLU A 210 21.93 18.18 -20.71
CA GLU A 210 23.12 18.98 -20.97
C GLU A 210 22.93 20.06 -22.04
N LYS A 211 21.93 19.93 -22.91
CA LYS A 211 21.64 20.85 -24.02
C LYS A 211 20.53 21.86 -23.68
N GLY A 212 19.87 21.72 -22.54
CA GLY A 212 18.83 22.63 -22.08
C GLY A 212 17.49 21.92 -21.82
N LEU A 213 16.38 22.61 -22.08
CA LEU A 213 15.03 22.12 -21.80
C LEU A 213 14.68 20.88 -22.66
N VAL A 214 14.16 19.85 -22.01
CA VAL A 214 13.70 18.61 -22.64
C VAL A 214 12.17 18.58 -22.67
N PRO A 215 11.54 18.38 -23.83
CA PRO A 215 10.09 18.20 -23.92
C PRO A 215 9.64 16.92 -23.19
N PHE A 216 8.51 17.02 -22.48
CA PHE A 216 7.88 15.90 -21.79
C PHE A 216 6.35 16.02 -21.88
N LYS A 217 5.67 14.88 -21.73
CA LYS A 217 4.22 14.82 -21.50
C LYS A 217 3.96 14.80 -20.00
N ARG A 218 2.98 15.57 -19.54
CA ARG A 218 2.48 15.52 -18.16
C ARG A 218 1.03 15.07 -18.13
N ASP A 219 0.73 14.17 -17.21
CA ASP A 219 -0.62 13.67 -16.94
C ASP A 219 -0.82 13.59 -15.42
N GLY A 220 -1.54 14.56 -14.85
CA GLY A 220 -1.59 14.78 -13.40
C GLY A 220 -0.18 14.90 -12.80
N HIS A 221 0.17 13.93 -11.94
CA HIS A 221 1.46 13.83 -11.27
C HIS A 221 2.51 12.97 -12.01
N PHE A 222 2.19 12.49 -13.21
CA PHE A 222 3.12 11.73 -14.05
C PHE A 222 3.83 12.64 -15.06
N LEU A 223 5.12 12.38 -15.27
CA LEU A 223 5.90 12.92 -16.39
C LEU A 223 6.42 11.77 -17.26
N THR A 224 6.31 11.90 -18.58
CA THR A 224 6.83 10.94 -19.54
C THR A 224 7.68 11.62 -20.59
N LEU A 225 8.88 11.10 -20.83
CA LEU A 225 9.82 11.62 -21.82
C LEU A 225 10.65 10.51 -22.46
N LYS A 226 11.03 10.73 -23.71
CA LYS A 226 12.01 9.88 -24.40
C LYS A 226 13.40 10.18 -23.84
N THR A 227 14.20 9.14 -23.67
CA THR A 227 15.57 9.28 -23.20
C THR A 227 16.57 8.71 -24.20
N GLU A 228 17.84 9.08 -24.05
CA GLU A 228 18.95 8.49 -24.79
C GLU A 228 19.90 7.80 -23.79
N ALA A 229 20.48 6.68 -24.20
CA ALA A 229 21.41 5.94 -23.36
C ALA A 229 22.65 6.79 -23.02
N GLY A 230 23.05 6.75 -21.75
CA GLY A 230 24.15 7.51 -21.19
C GLY A 230 23.79 8.91 -20.71
N LYS A 231 22.66 9.50 -21.16
CA LYS A 231 22.28 10.86 -20.79
C LYS A 231 21.64 10.95 -19.41
N THR A 232 21.80 12.10 -18.77
CA THR A 232 21.20 12.45 -17.48
C THR A 232 20.17 13.56 -17.65
N TYR A 233 19.04 13.38 -16.99
CA TYR A 233 17.91 14.31 -16.99
C TYR A 233 17.72 14.87 -15.59
N SER A 234 17.66 16.19 -15.48
CA SER A 234 17.50 16.93 -14.23
C SER A 234 16.09 17.50 -14.14
N PHE A 235 15.40 17.23 -13.04
CA PHE A 235 14.04 17.67 -12.79
C PHE A 235 14.03 18.68 -11.64
N SER A 236 13.27 19.77 -11.82
CA SER A 236 13.22 20.88 -10.86
C SER A 236 11.83 21.50 -10.79
N SER A 237 11.66 22.47 -9.88
CA SER A 237 10.41 23.21 -9.67
C SER A 237 9.25 22.33 -9.20
N PHE A 238 9.54 21.39 -8.30
CA PHE A 238 8.50 20.62 -7.61
C PHE A 238 7.84 21.42 -6.50
N GLU A 239 6.56 21.14 -6.29
CA GLU A 239 5.78 21.67 -5.18
C GLU A 239 6.00 20.84 -3.91
N LYS A 240 5.66 21.44 -2.77
CA LYS A 240 5.59 20.73 -1.49
C LYS A 240 4.42 19.75 -1.53
N VAL A 241 4.68 18.48 -1.24
CA VAL A 241 3.65 17.46 -1.12
C VAL A 241 2.86 17.69 0.17
N LYS A 242 1.56 17.88 0.06
CA LYS A 242 0.65 17.97 1.21
C LYS A 242 0.24 16.55 1.62
N LYS A 243 0.29 16.24 2.92
CA LYS A 243 -0.32 15.00 3.44
C LYS A 243 -1.84 15.18 3.40
N GLY A 244 -2.54 14.25 2.77
CA GLY A 244 -4.00 14.22 2.76
C GLY A 244 -4.55 13.87 4.14
N ASN A 245 -5.70 14.46 4.49
CA ASN A 245 -6.47 14.06 5.65
C ASN A 245 -7.33 12.83 5.30
N ILE A 246 -7.68 12.03 6.30
CA ILE A 246 -8.55 10.87 6.15
C ILE A 246 -9.83 11.15 6.96
N PRO A 247 -11.04 10.94 6.38
CA PRO A 247 -12.29 11.05 7.12
C PRO A 247 -12.30 10.18 8.38
N SER A 248 -13.00 10.60 9.43
CA SER A 248 -12.97 9.90 10.72
C SER A 248 -14.33 9.33 11.11
N GLY A 249 -14.30 8.23 11.87
CA GLY A 249 -15.51 7.57 12.35
C GLY A 249 -16.35 6.92 11.25
N PHE A 250 -15.75 6.58 10.11
CA PHE A 250 -16.46 5.93 9.01
C PHE A 250 -16.91 4.52 9.40
N GLN A 251 -18.21 4.24 9.29
CA GLN A 251 -18.84 2.97 9.67
C GLN A 251 -19.84 2.52 8.62
N ALA A 252 -20.09 1.20 8.57
CA ALA A 252 -21.08 0.58 7.71
C ALA A 252 -21.91 -0.42 8.52
N THR A 253 -23.24 -0.30 8.47
CA THR A 253 -24.17 -1.15 9.23
C THR A 253 -25.33 -1.60 8.38
N TYR A 254 -25.64 -2.89 8.38
CA TYR A 254 -26.83 -3.42 7.73
C TYR A 254 -28.12 -2.85 8.31
N GLN A 255 -29.06 -2.53 7.43
CA GLN A 255 -30.43 -2.15 7.75
C GLN A 255 -31.41 -2.98 6.91
N LYS A 256 -32.71 -2.83 7.22
CA LYS A 256 -33.78 -3.55 6.50
C LYS A 256 -33.74 -3.28 4.99
N GLU A 257 -33.48 -2.03 4.61
CA GLU A 257 -33.55 -1.55 3.22
C GLU A 257 -32.23 -0.92 2.76
N GLY A 258 -31.09 -1.48 3.18
CA GLY A 258 -29.79 -0.94 2.79
C GLY A 258 -28.65 -1.27 3.74
N VAL A 259 -27.51 -0.61 3.48
CA VAL A 259 -26.38 -0.45 4.39
C VAL A 259 -26.27 1.03 4.72
N LEU A 260 -26.42 1.38 5.99
CA LEU A 260 -26.18 2.74 6.48
C LEU A 260 -24.68 2.95 6.61
N LEU A 261 -24.19 3.98 5.94
CA LEU A 261 -22.84 4.49 6.00
C LEU A 261 -22.88 5.81 6.75
N SER A 262 -21.99 6.00 7.73
CA SER A 262 -21.92 7.23 8.52
C SER A 262 -20.48 7.64 8.83
N TRP A 263 -20.24 8.95 8.95
CA TRP A 263 -18.95 9.54 9.30
C TRP A 263 -19.15 10.85 10.08
N LYS A 264 -18.05 11.46 10.55
CA LYS A 264 -18.12 12.64 11.43
C LYS A 264 -18.17 13.96 10.67
N GLU A 265 -17.38 14.09 9.62
CA GLU A 265 -17.18 15.36 8.91
C GLU A 265 -18.34 15.68 7.95
N LYS A 266 -18.71 16.95 7.84
CA LYS A 266 -19.68 17.46 6.84
C LYS A 266 -18.95 18.26 5.76
N GLU A 267 -17.98 17.60 5.14
CA GLU A 267 -17.18 18.12 4.03
C GLU A 267 -17.47 17.29 2.77
N PRO A 268 -17.11 17.81 1.58
CA PRO A 268 -17.21 17.05 0.36
C PRO A 268 -16.51 15.70 0.47
N VAL A 269 -17.21 14.62 0.15
CA VAL A 269 -16.68 13.26 0.18
C VAL A 269 -17.02 12.48 -1.08
N LEU A 270 -16.11 11.59 -1.45
CA LEU A 270 -16.33 10.57 -2.46
C LEU A 270 -16.43 9.22 -1.75
N LEU A 271 -17.57 8.57 -1.94
CA LEU A 271 -17.86 7.26 -1.41
C LEU A 271 -17.68 6.20 -2.49
N LEU A 272 -16.86 5.21 -2.17
CA LEU A 272 -16.40 4.15 -3.05
C LEU A 272 -16.73 2.79 -2.45
N ARG A 273 -16.94 1.77 -3.28
CA ARG A 273 -17.20 0.40 -2.83
C ARG A 273 -16.56 -0.63 -3.74
N ALA A 274 -15.86 -1.59 -3.15
CA ALA A 274 -15.39 -2.80 -3.81
C ALA A 274 -16.25 -3.98 -3.32
N ASP A 275 -16.92 -4.64 -4.27
CA ASP A 275 -17.76 -5.80 -4.03
C ASP A 275 -16.87 -7.04 -3.89
N GLU A 276 -17.17 -7.93 -2.94
CA GLU A 276 -16.49 -9.24 -2.82
C GLU A 276 -14.96 -9.12 -2.92
N SER A 277 -14.31 -9.67 -3.95
CA SER A 277 -12.85 -9.61 -4.12
C SER A 277 -12.40 -8.74 -5.31
N GLU A 278 -13.23 -7.78 -5.74
CA GLU A 278 -12.89 -6.89 -6.85
C GLU A 278 -11.59 -6.08 -6.57
N PRO A 279 -10.68 -5.95 -7.55
CA PRO A 279 -9.43 -5.18 -7.41
C PRO A 279 -9.63 -3.66 -7.39
N HIS A 280 -10.78 -3.20 -7.89
CA HIS A 280 -11.13 -1.78 -8.04
C HIS A 280 -12.37 -1.44 -7.24
N TYR A 281 -12.41 -0.18 -6.81
CA TYR A 281 -13.60 0.41 -6.25
C TYR A 281 -14.48 1.02 -7.35
N LYS A 282 -15.79 0.96 -7.15
CA LYS A 282 -16.79 1.68 -7.93
C LYS A 282 -17.26 2.90 -7.13
N GLU A 283 -17.55 3.99 -7.83
CA GLU A 283 -18.18 5.16 -7.23
C GLU A 283 -19.63 4.84 -6.84
N VAL A 284 -19.96 5.05 -5.56
CA VAL A 284 -21.31 4.91 -5.02
C VAL A 284 -22.01 6.27 -4.98
N ALA A 285 -21.30 7.29 -4.48
CA ALA A 285 -21.84 8.64 -4.38
C ALA A 285 -20.74 9.70 -4.23
N ARG A 286 -21.02 10.91 -4.68
CA ARG A 286 -20.32 12.15 -4.27
C ARG A 286 -21.29 13.00 -3.48
N LEU A 287 -20.88 13.37 -2.27
CA LEU A 287 -21.71 14.07 -1.29
C LEU A 287 -20.97 15.35 -0.87
N ASP A 288 -21.70 16.40 -0.49
CA ASP A 288 -21.11 17.71 -0.19
C ASP A 288 -21.14 18.01 1.31
N LYS A 289 -22.30 17.92 1.95
CA LYS A 289 -22.48 18.30 3.37
C LYS A 289 -23.20 17.24 4.20
N GLU A 290 -23.45 16.10 3.60
CA GLU A 290 -23.98 14.91 4.23
C GLU A 290 -22.89 14.25 5.08
N ASN A 291 -23.32 13.58 6.14
CA ASN A 291 -22.46 12.75 6.97
C ASN A 291 -22.97 11.30 7.08
N GLU A 292 -24.00 10.98 6.29
CA GLU A 292 -24.64 9.67 6.22
C GLU A 292 -25.11 9.38 4.79
N TYR A 293 -25.11 8.11 4.40
CA TYR A 293 -25.63 7.64 3.12
C TYR A 293 -26.17 6.21 3.26
N VAL A 294 -27.25 5.87 2.56
CA VAL A 294 -27.80 4.50 2.55
C VAL A 294 -27.58 3.87 1.18
N ASP A 295 -26.67 2.89 1.13
CA ASP A 295 -26.48 2.06 -0.06
C ASP A 295 -27.54 0.95 -0.09
N ARG A 296 -28.42 0.99 -1.09
CA ARG A 296 -29.55 0.05 -1.22
C ARG A 296 -29.20 -1.24 -1.97
N THR A 297 -27.95 -1.43 -2.37
CA THR A 297 -27.50 -2.63 -3.11
C THR A 297 -27.50 -3.87 -2.23
N TYR A 298 -27.21 -3.70 -0.94
CA TYR A 298 -27.18 -4.76 0.06
C TYR A 298 -28.20 -4.47 1.16
N SER A 299 -28.66 -5.51 1.87
CA SER A 299 -29.60 -5.34 2.98
C SER A 299 -29.51 -6.50 3.97
N LEU A 300 -30.27 -6.42 5.07
CA LEU A 300 -30.41 -7.54 6.01
C LEU A 300 -30.94 -8.83 5.34
N SER A 301 -31.78 -8.71 4.30
CA SER A 301 -32.34 -9.85 3.55
C SER A 301 -31.49 -10.27 2.34
N HIS A 302 -30.56 -9.41 1.92
CA HIS A 302 -29.62 -9.67 0.83
C HIS A 302 -28.20 -9.25 1.27
N ARG A 303 -27.61 -10.07 2.14
CA ARG A 303 -26.27 -9.83 2.67
C ARG A 303 -25.19 -10.28 1.69
N GLY A 304 -24.04 -9.61 1.72
CA GLY A 304 -22.86 -9.91 0.91
C GLY A 304 -21.60 -9.32 1.55
N ARG A 305 -20.45 -9.42 0.90
CA ARG A 305 -19.21 -8.81 1.38
C ARG A 305 -18.91 -7.56 0.57
N ALA A 306 -18.62 -6.45 1.24
CA ALA A 306 -18.12 -5.26 0.58
C ALA A 306 -17.13 -4.48 1.46
N THR A 307 -16.16 -3.86 0.79
CA THR A 307 -15.28 -2.86 1.39
C THR A 307 -15.71 -1.49 0.89
N TYR A 308 -16.18 -0.63 1.78
CA TYR A 308 -16.41 0.78 1.49
C TYR A 308 -15.16 1.58 1.79
N LYS A 309 -14.94 2.62 0.99
CA LYS A 309 -13.87 3.59 1.17
C LYS A 309 -14.43 5.00 1.08
N LEU A 310 -14.08 5.83 2.05
CA LEU A 310 -14.47 7.23 2.13
C LEU A 310 -13.23 8.10 2.01
N VAL A 311 -13.22 8.99 1.03
CA VAL A 311 -12.15 9.97 0.81
C VAL A 311 -12.75 11.37 0.80
N PHE A 312 -11.99 12.39 1.22
CA PHE A 312 -12.40 13.77 0.98
C PHE A 312 -12.42 14.03 -0.53
N ALA A 313 -13.50 14.62 -1.03
CA ALA A 313 -13.65 14.90 -2.44
C ALA A 313 -12.83 16.13 -2.84
N SER A 314 -12.14 15.98 -3.96
CA SER A 314 -11.59 17.04 -4.79
C SER A 314 -12.01 16.76 -6.24
N GLU A 315 -11.77 17.72 -7.14
CA GLU A 315 -12.10 17.56 -8.57
C GLU A 315 -11.50 16.28 -9.18
N ASP A 316 -10.28 15.92 -8.75
CA ASP A 316 -9.53 14.76 -9.24
C ASP A 316 -9.56 13.54 -8.29
N ALA A 317 -10.33 13.60 -7.19
CA ALA A 317 -10.39 12.52 -6.20
C ALA A 317 -10.91 11.22 -6.84
N ASN A 318 -10.18 10.13 -6.56
CA ASN A 318 -10.40 8.81 -7.14
C ASN A 318 -10.04 7.69 -6.16
N GLU A 319 -10.19 6.44 -6.60
CA GLU A 319 -9.99 5.25 -5.75
C GLU A 319 -8.58 5.05 -5.18
N LYS A 320 -7.56 5.70 -5.76
CA LYS A 320 -6.17 5.59 -5.31
C LYS A 320 -5.85 6.50 -4.12
N GLU A 321 -6.73 7.44 -3.80
CA GLU A 321 -6.57 8.35 -2.67
C GLU A 321 -6.56 7.60 -1.34
N LYS A 322 -5.86 8.14 -0.33
CA LYS A 322 -5.93 7.59 1.03
C LYS A 322 -7.31 7.89 1.63
N GLY A 323 -7.94 6.88 2.23
CA GLY A 323 -9.31 6.99 2.72
C GLY A 323 -9.58 6.12 3.94
N ALA A 324 -10.70 6.37 4.59
CA ALA A 324 -11.20 5.55 5.68
C ALA A 324 -11.93 4.33 5.10
N LEU A 325 -11.79 3.17 5.75
CA LEU A 325 -12.43 1.93 5.31
C LEU A 325 -13.54 1.52 6.29
N ALA A 326 -14.63 1.00 5.74
CA ALA A 326 -15.68 0.33 6.50
C ALA A 326 -16.07 -0.96 5.77
N LEU A 327 -16.39 -2.01 6.53
CA LEU A 327 -16.60 -3.35 6.01
C LEU A 327 -17.99 -3.84 6.34
N ILE A 328 -18.60 -4.59 5.42
CA ILE A 328 -19.77 -5.44 5.69
C ILE A 328 -19.47 -6.87 5.24
N HIS A 329 -20.10 -7.84 5.89
CA HIS A 329 -19.95 -9.25 5.57
C HIS A 329 -21.25 -10.03 5.86
N PRO A 330 -21.48 -11.18 5.21
CA PRO A 330 -22.74 -11.90 5.35
C PRO A 330 -22.88 -12.68 6.66
N ALA A 331 -21.78 -12.92 7.38
CA ALA A 331 -21.77 -13.76 8.59
C ALA A 331 -22.83 -13.31 9.62
N SER A 332 -23.50 -14.31 10.19
CA SER A 332 -24.40 -14.16 11.34
C SER A 332 -23.62 -13.78 12.61
N GLU A 333 -24.32 -13.23 13.60
CA GLU A 333 -23.73 -12.93 14.92
C GLU A 333 -23.11 -14.18 15.55
N LEU A 334 -23.78 -15.33 15.43
CA LEU A 334 -23.28 -16.62 15.91
C LEU A 334 -21.97 -17.05 15.23
N GLU A 335 -21.82 -16.82 13.92
CA GLU A 335 -20.57 -17.12 13.20
C GLU A 335 -19.43 -16.20 13.62
N VAL A 336 -19.72 -14.91 13.80
CA VAL A 336 -18.76 -13.93 14.33
C VAL A 336 -18.31 -14.32 15.74
N ASP A 337 -19.24 -14.69 16.61
CA ASP A 337 -18.94 -15.11 17.98
C ASP A 337 -18.16 -16.43 18.02
N ARG A 338 -18.52 -17.40 17.18
CA ARG A 338 -17.76 -18.65 17.02
C ARG A 338 -16.33 -18.36 16.59
N TYR A 339 -16.14 -17.45 15.64
CA TYR A 339 -14.81 -17.03 15.20
C TYR A 339 -14.02 -16.35 16.34
N ARG A 340 -14.61 -15.41 17.08
CA ARG A 340 -13.96 -14.76 18.22
C ARG A 340 -13.46 -15.79 19.25
N LEU A 341 -14.27 -16.80 19.54
CA LEU A 341 -13.88 -17.90 20.42
C LEU A 341 -12.76 -18.75 19.84
N LYS A 342 -12.83 -19.10 18.55
CA LYS A 342 -11.77 -19.87 17.86
C LYS A 342 -10.45 -19.13 17.85
N LEU A 343 -10.47 -17.84 17.55
CA LEU A 343 -9.28 -16.98 17.56
C LEU A 343 -8.63 -16.97 18.94
N LYS A 344 -9.43 -16.79 19.99
CA LYS A 344 -8.96 -16.84 21.37
C LYS A 344 -8.30 -18.18 21.69
N VAL A 345 -8.97 -19.29 21.35
CA VAL A 345 -8.44 -20.65 21.60
C VAL A 345 -7.13 -20.91 20.86
N ASN A 346 -7.06 -20.54 19.58
CA ASN A 346 -5.85 -20.74 18.75
C ASN A 346 -4.65 -19.93 19.26
N ASN A 347 -4.90 -18.80 19.93
CA ASN A 347 -3.86 -17.87 20.38
C ASN A 347 -3.72 -17.81 21.92
N LEU A 348 -4.21 -18.81 22.66
CA LEU A 348 -4.11 -18.88 24.15
C LEU A 348 -2.67 -18.77 24.67
N VAL A 349 -1.68 -19.21 23.90
CA VAL A 349 -0.26 -19.09 24.27
C VAL A 349 0.21 -17.64 24.16
N SER A 350 -0.30 -16.90 23.19
CA SER A 350 0.05 -15.51 22.94
C SER A 350 -0.56 -14.55 23.98
N GLU A 351 -1.79 -14.82 24.43
CA GLU A 351 -2.39 -14.09 25.58
C GLU A 351 -1.54 -14.27 26.86
N LYS A 352 -0.98 -15.47 27.10
CA LYS A 352 -0.12 -15.75 28.26
C LYS A 352 1.22 -14.99 28.25
N ILE A 353 1.64 -14.47 27.11
CA ILE A 353 2.87 -13.68 26.95
C ILE A 353 2.60 -12.17 26.71
N GLY A 354 1.35 -11.73 26.93
CA GLY A 354 0.98 -10.30 26.96
C GLY A 354 0.69 -9.67 25.60
N TRP A 355 0.25 -10.44 24.61
CA TRP A 355 -0.23 -9.91 23.34
C TRP A 355 -1.75 -9.70 23.44
N ASP A 356 -2.21 -8.45 23.41
CA ASP A 356 -3.64 -8.12 23.29
C ASP A 356 -4.08 -8.27 21.82
N PHE A 357 -5.15 -9.04 21.61
CA PHE A 357 -5.73 -9.35 20.30
C PHE A 357 -6.96 -8.49 19.97
#